data_AF-A0A553QDL4-F1
#
_entry.id   AF-A0A553QDL4-F1
#
_cell.length_a   1.000
_cell.length_b   1.000
_cell.length_c   1.000
_cell.angle_alpha   90.00
_cell.angle_beta   90.00
_cell.angle_gamma   90.00
#
_symmetry.space_group_name_H-M   'P 1'
#
loop_
_entity.id
_entity.type
_entity.pdbx_description
1 polymer ?
#
loop_
_entity_poly.entity_id
_entity_poly.type
_entity_poly.pdbx_seq_one_letter_code
_entity_poly.pdbx_strand_id
1 'polypeptide(L)'
;MHAVSPEENEENKPVRKSLRGNWVEERATASLDKARPRSCVNKHGHAGILSVETPAKVQGTSTFCASYTVPLSPRVRLKGRRTELLENDLVKEIRAQILSELNPDPDITDLCSVTKADYKLEGFESQRTPLTLDCDYVSEQAITFWSDNYQKVQGVTAVKSMNSPFKRNATFSTPIADQLDPLDEPMQSLSEN
;
A
#
# COMPACT_ATOMS: atom_id res chain seq x y z
N MET A 1 2.53 -61.65 -99.78
CA MET A 1 1.27 -60.94 -99.53
C MET A 1 1.59 -59.76 -98.62
N HIS A 2 1.26 -58.54 -99.09
CA HIS A 2 1.18 -57.26 -98.36
C HIS A 2 0.34 -57.40 -97.06
N ALA A 3 0.38 -56.58 -96.01
CA ALA A 3 1.04 -55.34 -95.57
C ALA A 3 0.87 -55.32 -94.01
N VAL A 4 1.47 -54.45 -93.19
CA VAL A 4 1.11 -53.04 -92.96
C VAL A 4 2.07 -52.49 -91.89
N SER A 5 2.68 -51.33 -92.15
CA SER A 5 3.36 -50.44 -91.18
C SER A 5 2.34 -49.58 -90.42
N PRO A 6 2.68 -49.01 -89.25
CA PRO A 6 2.95 -47.55 -89.22
C PRO A 6 4.14 -47.20 -88.31
N GLU A 7 5.08 -46.36 -88.76
CA GLU A 7 5.06 -44.87 -88.68
C GLU A 7 4.96 -44.36 -87.22
N GLU A 8 6.07 -43.84 -86.68
CA GLU A 8 6.41 -42.39 -86.56
C GLU A 8 5.47 -41.66 -85.58
N ASN A 9 5.87 -40.77 -84.67
CA ASN A 9 7.07 -39.96 -84.54
C ASN A 9 7.20 -39.41 -83.09
N GLU A 10 8.36 -38.82 -82.84
CA GLU A 10 8.85 -38.00 -81.72
C GLU A 10 7.90 -37.54 -80.59
N GLU A 11 8.40 -37.65 -79.35
CA GLU A 11 8.78 -36.51 -78.50
C GLU A 11 8.98 -37.02 -77.06
N ASN A 12 10.23 -37.23 -76.63
CA ASN A 12 10.59 -37.27 -75.20
C ASN A 12 12.11 -37.34 -75.06
N LYS A 13 12.75 -36.20 -74.77
CA LYS A 13 14.15 -36.19 -74.29
C LYS A 13 14.26 -37.15 -73.10
N PRO A 14 15.03 -38.24 -73.19
CA PRO A 14 15.01 -39.24 -72.16
C PRO A 14 15.67 -38.71 -70.89
N VAL A 15 14.82 -38.49 -69.89
CA VAL A 15 15.07 -38.61 -68.44
C VAL A 15 16.40 -39.32 -68.17
N ARG A 16 17.29 -38.64 -67.42
CA ARG A 16 18.65 -39.03 -67.02
C ARG A 16 18.82 -40.54 -66.77
N LYS A 17 19.07 -41.30 -67.84
CA LYS A 17 19.22 -42.77 -67.82
C LYS A 17 20.68 -43.21 -67.96
N SER A 18 21.60 -42.30 -68.32
CA SER A 18 23.03 -42.62 -68.48
C SER A 18 23.80 -42.51 -67.16
N LEU A 19 24.55 -43.54 -66.79
CA LEU A 19 25.48 -43.56 -65.65
C LEU A 19 26.82 -42.89 -65.98
N ARG A 20 26.80 -41.80 -66.76
CA ARG A 20 27.98 -41.03 -67.15
C ARG A 20 27.98 -39.70 -66.40
N GLY A 21 29.14 -39.27 -65.90
CA GLY A 21 29.27 -38.06 -65.09
C GLY A 21 28.91 -38.28 -63.61
N ASN A 22 28.49 -37.22 -62.92
CA ASN A 22 28.16 -37.23 -61.48
C ASN A 22 26.76 -37.79 -61.18
N TRP A 23 26.43 -38.93 -61.79
CA TRP A 23 25.07 -39.48 -61.77
C TRP A 23 24.60 -39.86 -60.35
N VAL A 24 25.53 -40.17 -59.43
CA VAL A 24 25.24 -40.55 -58.04
C VAL A 24 24.71 -39.34 -57.26
N GLU A 25 25.44 -38.22 -57.25
CA GLU A 25 25.01 -36.99 -56.58
C GLU A 25 23.72 -36.44 -57.20
N GLU A 26 23.63 -36.49 -58.54
CA GLU A 26 22.44 -36.06 -59.26
C GLU A 26 21.19 -36.85 -58.90
N ARG A 27 21.32 -38.16 -58.65
CA ARG A 27 20.19 -38.99 -58.19
C ARG A 27 19.90 -38.78 -56.71
N ALA A 28 20.92 -38.62 -55.87
CA ALA A 28 20.76 -38.38 -54.44
C ALA A 28 20.04 -37.05 -54.15
N THR A 29 20.29 -36.03 -54.96
CA THR A 29 19.69 -34.69 -54.84
C THR A 29 18.43 -34.50 -55.68
N ALA A 30 18.04 -35.47 -56.51
CA ALA A 30 16.91 -35.38 -57.44
C ALA A 30 15.55 -35.10 -56.77
N SER A 31 15.35 -35.53 -55.53
CA SER A 31 14.15 -35.26 -54.73
C SER A 31 14.16 -33.85 -54.13
N LEU A 32 15.34 -33.26 -53.93
CA LEU A 32 15.53 -31.93 -53.34
C LEU A 32 15.43 -30.82 -54.39
N ASP A 33 15.72 -31.12 -55.66
CA ASP A 33 15.69 -30.18 -56.79
C ASP A 33 14.27 -29.97 -57.37
N LYS A 34 13.29 -30.77 -56.92
CA LYS A 34 11.89 -30.65 -57.32
C LYS A 34 11.21 -29.53 -56.52
N ALA A 35 11.22 -28.34 -57.11
CA ALA A 35 10.19 -27.31 -56.96
C ALA A 35 10.24 -26.32 -55.76
N ARG A 36 11.40 -25.71 -55.44
CA ARG A 36 11.38 -24.43 -54.68
C ARG A 36 12.51 -23.45 -55.05
N PRO A 37 12.30 -22.12 -54.86
CA PRO A 37 13.32 -21.11 -55.14
C PRO A 37 14.63 -21.41 -54.40
N ARG A 38 15.78 -21.08 -55.00
CA ARG A 38 17.15 -21.39 -54.52
C ARG A 38 17.49 -20.92 -53.09
N SER A 39 16.57 -20.34 -52.35
CA SER A 39 16.69 -19.84 -50.97
C SER A 39 16.26 -20.84 -49.88
N CYS A 40 15.78 -22.04 -50.20
CA CYS A 40 15.18 -22.92 -49.20
C CYS A 40 16.12 -24.02 -48.65
N VAL A 41 16.37 -23.88 -47.34
CA VAL A 41 16.59 -24.88 -46.26
C VAL A 41 17.67 -25.96 -46.44
N ASN A 42 17.74 -26.64 -47.58
CA ASN A 42 18.56 -27.85 -47.71
C ASN A 42 20.04 -27.57 -48.04
N LYS A 43 20.40 -26.30 -48.25
CA LYS A 43 21.79 -25.88 -48.45
C LYS A 43 22.64 -25.91 -47.18
N HIS A 44 22.01 -25.93 -46.00
CA HIS A 44 22.70 -25.68 -44.74
C HIS A 44 22.78 -26.89 -43.81
N GLY A 45 22.42 -28.10 -44.25
CA GLY A 45 22.86 -29.30 -43.55
C GLY A 45 22.12 -30.60 -43.83
N HIS A 46 22.70 -31.67 -43.30
CA HIS A 46 22.28 -33.06 -43.50
C HIS A 46 21.20 -33.45 -42.49
N ALA A 47 20.05 -33.94 -42.98
CA ALA A 47 18.86 -34.26 -42.16
C ALA A 47 19.08 -35.36 -41.10
N GLY A 48 20.18 -36.10 -41.15
CA GLY A 48 20.56 -37.10 -40.14
C GLY A 48 21.70 -36.71 -39.20
N ILE A 49 22.35 -35.56 -39.41
CA ILE A 49 23.47 -35.07 -38.57
C ILE A 49 23.05 -33.85 -37.76
N LEU A 50 22.20 -33.00 -38.34
CA LEU A 50 21.57 -31.94 -37.59
C LEU A 50 20.52 -32.56 -36.66
N SER A 51 20.89 -32.75 -35.39
CA SER A 51 19.92 -32.77 -34.31
C SER A 51 19.27 -31.39 -34.26
N VAL A 52 18.30 -31.13 -35.15
CA VAL A 52 17.34 -30.05 -34.94
C VAL A 52 16.45 -30.51 -33.80
N GLU A 53 17.01 -30.57 -32.60
CA GLU A 53 16.22 -30.68 -31.37
C GLU A 53 15.50 -29.34 -31.21
N THR A 54 14.42 -29.19 -31.96
CA THR A 54 13.42 -28.15 -31.76
C THR A 54 13.03 -28.00 -30.28
N PRO A 55 12.92 -29.06 -29.45
CA PRO A 55 12.68 -28.85 -28.02
C PRO A 55 13.90 -28.30 -27.26
N ALA A 56 15.14 -28.57 -27.64
CA ALA A 56 16.32 -28.09 -26.93
C ALA A 56 16.51 -26.57 -27.09
N LYS A 57 16.23 -26.03 -28.28
CA LYS A 57 16.19 -24.57 -28.49
C LYS A 57 15.02 -23.90 -27.77
N VAL A 58 13.94 -24.64 -27.50
CA VAL A 58 12.78 -24.19 -26.70
C VAL A 58 13.04 -24.30 -25.19
N GLN A 59 13.88 -25.25 -24.74
CA GLN A 59 14.24 -25.45 -23.34
C GLN A 59 15.51 -24.71 -22.88
N GLY A 60 16.24 -24.06 -23.80
CA GLY A 60 17.42 -23.25 -23.45
C GLY A 60 18.54 -24.04 -22.75
N THR A 61 18.60 -25.35 -22.95
CA THR A 61 19.56 -26.23 -22.30
C THR A 61 20.93 -26.06 -22.93
N SER A 62 21.77 -25.24 -22.30
CA SER A 62 23.19 -25.14 -22.68
C SER A 62 23.93 -26.45 -22.36
N THR A 63 25.06 -26.69 -23.03
CA THR A 63 25.97 -27.80 -22.71
C THR A 63 26.40 -27.81 -21.25
N PHE A 64 26.52 -26.62 -20.64
CA PHE A 64 26.79 -26.44 -19.23
C PHE A 64 25.62 -26.94 -18.36
N CYS A 65 24.39 -26.50 -18.63
CA CYS A 65 23.21 -26.94 -17.87
C CYS A 65 22.95 -28.44 -18.00
N ALA A 66 23.29 -29.05 -19.14
CA ALA A 66 23.17 -30.48 -19.35
C ALA A 66 24.23 -31.30 -18.61
N SER A 67 25.44 -30.76 -18.48
CA SER A 67 26.57 -31.47 -17.86
C SER A 67 26.64 -31.26 -16.34
N TYR A 68 26.16 -30.12 -15.84
CA TYR A 68 26.24 -29.73 -14.44
C TYR A 68 24.85 -29.59 -13.84
N THR A 69 24.25 -30.72 -13.49
CA THR A 69 23.00 -30.76 -12.72
C THR A 69 23.29 -30.72 -11.23
N VAL A 70 22.37 -30.11 -10.46
CA VAL A 70 22.44 -30.12 -8.99
C VAL A 70 22.55 -31.57 -8.51
N PRO A 71 23.57 -31.92 -7.69
CA PRO A 71 23.75 -33.28 -7.24
C PRO A 71 22.51 -33.71 -6.45
N LEU A 72 21.89 -34.81 -6.86
CA LEU A 72 20.80 -35.41 -6.10
C LEU A 72 21.36 -35.94 -4.78
N SER A 73 20.68 -35.65 -3.68
CA SER A 73 20.97 -36.30 -2.42
C SER A 73 20.81 -37.82 -2.58
N PRO A 74 21.64 -38.64 -1.90
CA PRO A 74 21.52 -40.08 -1.96
C PRO A 74 20.08 -40.51 -1.68
N ARG A 75 19.48 -41.32 -2.55
CA ARG A 75 18.11 -41.84 -2.38
C ARG A 75 17.98 -42.83 -1.21
N VAL A 76 19.08 -43.11 -0.51
CA VAL A 76 19.17 -44.03 0.61
C VAL A 76 19.40 -43.23 1.89
N ARG A 77 18.74 -43.64 2.97
CA ARG A 77 18.95 -43.05 4.30
C ARG A 77 20.40 -43.28 4.75
N LEU A 78 21.10 -42.19 5.05
CA LEU A 78 22.49 -42.22 5.54
C LEU A 78 22.60 -42.40 7.06
N LYS A 79 21.54 -42.06 7.80
CA LYS A 79 21.47 -42.13 9.27
C LYS A 79 20.40 -43.11 9.72
N GLY A 80 20.63 -43.74 10.88
CA GLY A 80 19.64 -44.60 11.52
C GLY A 80 18.47 -43.80 12.08
N ARG A 81 17.30 -44.44 12.22
CA ARG A 81 16.09 -43.78 12.74
C ARG A 81 16.28 -43.21 14.15
N ARG A 82 16.99 -43.94 15.02
CA ARG A 82 17.28 -43.50 16.40
C ARG A 82 18.16 -42.26 16.42
N THR A 83 19.24 -42.26 15.65
CA THR A 83 20.18 -41.13 15.60
C THR A 83 19.53 -39.89 15.01
N GLU A 84 18.72 -40.06 13.95
CA GLU A 84 17.95 -38.97 13.35
C GLU A 84 16.97 -38.34 14.36
N LEU A 85 16.27 -39.14 15.16
CA LEU A 85 15.35 -38.64 16.17
C LEU A 85 16.10 -37.82 17.25
N LEU A 86 17.19 -38.38 17.78
CA LEU A 86 18.01 -37.71 18.80
C LEU A 86 18.62 -36.39 18.29
N GLU A 87 19.12 -36.36 17.05
CA GLU A 87 19.63 -35.14 16.44
C GLU A 87 18.54 -34.08 16.27
N ASN A 88 17.35 -34.48 15.81
CA ASN A 88 16.23 -33.55 15.66
C ASN A 88 15.78 -32.97 17.00
N ASP A 89 15.75 -33.79 18.06
CA ASP A 89 15.37 -33.31 19.39
C ASP A 89 16.42 -32.36 19.97
N LEU A 90 17.71 -32.68 19.82
CA LEU A 90 18.80 -31.79 20.20
C LEU A 90 18.73 -30.44 19.45
N VAL A 91 18.45 -30.48 18.14
CA VAL A 91 18.31 -29.25 17.33
C VAL A 91 17.12 -28.41 17.80
N LYS A 92 16.01 -29.03 18.21
CA LYS A 92 14.86 -28.30 18.77
C LYS A 92 15.20 -27.65 20.10
N GLU A 93 15.89 -28.37 20.99
CA GLU A 93 16.32 -27.84 22.30
C GLU A 93 17.25 -26.64 22.12
N ILE A 94 18.29 -26.78 21.28
CA ILE A 94 19.22 -25.68 20.98
C ILE A 94 18.47 -24.49 20.39
N ARG A 95 17.54 -24.73 19.46
CA ARG A 95 16.73 -23.66 18.86
C ARG A 95 15.87 -22.96 19.89
N ALA A 96 15.23 -23.70 20.79
CA ALA A 96 14.38 -23.12 21.83
C ALA A 96 15.21 -22.25 22.78
N GLN A 97 16.38 -22.72 23.19
CA GLN A 97 17.30 -21.96 24.02
C GLN A 97 17.73 -20.66 23.33
N ILE A 98 18.21 -20.72 22.09
CA ILE A 98 18.62 -19.53 21.33
C ILE A 98 17.46 -18.53 21.20
N LEU A 99 16.23 -19.01 20.94
CA LEU A 99 15.07 -18.14 20.83
C LEU A 99 14.72 -17.45 22.15
N SER A 100 14.87 -18.15 23.28
CA SER A 100 14.66 -17.59 24.62
C SER A 100 15.72 -16.57 25.01
N GLU A 101 16.97 -16.78 24.59
CA GLU A 101 18.07 -15.84 24.81
C GLU A 101 17.93 -14.59 23.93
N LEU A 102 17.49 -14.75 22.68
CA LEU A 102 17.31 -13.65 21.73
C LEU A 102 16.07 -12.80 22.01
N ASN A 103 15.03 -13.41 22.56
CA ASN A 103 13.78 -12.74 22.93
C ASN A 103 13.52 -12.94 24.42
N PRO A 104 14.27 -12.27 25.30
CA PRO A 104 13.93 -12.27 26.71
C PRO A 104 12.52 -11.68 26.87
N ASP A 105 11.75 -12.23 27.81
CA ASP A 105 10.48 -11.62 28.19
C ASP A 105 10.77 -10.17 28.62
N PRO A 106 9.96 -9.20 28.16
CA PRO A 106 10.15 -7.83 28.59
C PRO A 106 9.99 -7.75 30.11
N ASP A 107 10.96 -7.13 30.79
CA ASP A 107 10.83 -6.84 32.21
C ASP A 107 9.54 -6.06 32.45
N ILE A 108 8.83 -6.40 33.54
CA ILE A 108 7.65 -5.66 33.99
C ILE A 108 8.14 -4.25 34.33
N THR A 109 8.01 -3.35 33.36
CA THR A 109 8.45 -1.98 33.51
C THR A 109 7.44 -1.28 34.40
N ASP A 110 7.90 -0.77 35.55
CA ASP A 110 7.07 0.08 36.38
C ASP A 110 6.87 1.43 35.66
N LEU A 111 5.71 1.57 35.01
CA LEU A 111 5.32 2.78 34.31
C LEU A 111 4.75 3.84 35.26
N CYS A 112 4.72 3.58 36.57
CA CYS A 112 4.27 4.54 37.56
C CYS A 112 5.45 5.37 38.07
N SER A 113 5.26 6.70 38.12
CA SER A 113 6.17 7.55 38.85
C SER A 113 6.11 7.22 40.34
N VAL A 114 7.24 7.42 41.04
CA VAL A 114 7.33 7.33 42.51
C VAL A 114 6.19 8.10 43.17
N THR A 115 5.88 9.30 42.66
CA THR A 115 4.79 10.12 43.20
C THR A 115 3.42 9.44 43.09
N LYS A 116 3.13 8.76 41.97
CA LYS A 116 1.84 8.09 41.77
C LYS A 116 1.72 6.83 42.64
N ALA A 117 2.84 6.14 42.89
CA ALA A 117 2.88 4.96 43.75
C ALA A 117 2.75 5.34 45.24
N ASP A 118 3.48 6.36 45.67
CA ASP A 118 3.62 6.74 47.08
C ASP A 118 2.49 7.67 47.56
N TYR A 119 2.00 8.57 46.71
CA TYR A 119 0.97 9.55 47.05
C TYR A 119 -0.41 9.13 46.53
N LYS A 120 -0.78 7.87 46.76
CA LYS A 120 -2.15 7.39 46.58
C LYS A 120 -2.93 7.54 47.89
N LEU A 121 -4.08 8.19 47.84
CA LEU A 121 -5.03 8.19 48.95
C LEU A 121 -6.01 7.03 48.72
N GLU A 122 -5.90 5.97 49.52
CA GLU A 122 -6.81 4.82 49.43
C GLU A 122 -8.26 5.28 49.63
N GLY A 123 -9.12 4.96 48.67
CA GLY A 123 -10.55 5.32 48.71
C GLY A 123 -10.91 6.70 48.16
N PHE A 124 -9.94 7.48 47.64
CA PHE A 124 -10.28 8.70 46.91
C PHE A 124 -10.73 8.39 45.48
N GLU A 125 -12.04 8.43 45.27
CA GLU A 125 -12.63 8.44 43.93
C GLU A 125 -12.97 9.88 43.56
N SER A 126 -12.31 10.43 42.54
CA SER A 126 -12.66 11.75 42.01
C SER A 126 -13.97 11.66 41.24
N GLN A 127 -15.10 11.68 41.96
CA GLN A 127 -16.40 11.74 41.33
C GLN A 127 -16.70 13.20 40.96
N ARG A 128 -16.82 13.48 39.66
CA ARG A 128 -17.36 14.76 39.21
C ARG A 128 -18.82 14.79 39.64
N THR A 129 -19.15 15.63 40.62
CA THR A 129 -20.53 15.86 41.00
C THR A 129 -21.28 16.39 39.76
N PRO A 130 -22.48 15.87 39.45
CA PRO A 130 -23.29 16.45 38.41
C PRO A 130 -23.57 17.91 38.78
N LEU A 131 -23.37 18.83 37.82
CA LEU A 131 -23.72 20.24 38.01
C LEU A 131 -25.21 20.32 38.35
N THR A 132 -25.54 20.82 39.54
CA THR A 132 -26.93 20.93 40.01
C THR A 132 -27.67 22.12 39.38
N LEU A 133 -26.93 23.11 38.86
CA LEU A 133 -27.47 24.25 38.13
C LEU A 133 -26.94 24.24 36.70
N ASP A 134 -27.87 24.43 35.76
CA ASP A 134 -27.58 24.76 34.36
C ASP A 134 -27.13 26.23 34.29
N CYS A 135 -25.98 26.53 34.89
CA CYS A 135 -25.37 27.85 34.83
C CYS A 135 -24.68 28.01 33.47
N ASP A 136 -25.30 28.79 32.58
CA ASP A 136 -24.68 29.16 31.32
C ASP A 136 -23.74 30.35 31.53
N TYR A 137 -22.43 30.06 31.52
CA TYR A 137 -21.37 31.07 31.69
C TYR A 137 -21.38 32.17 30.63
N VAL A 138 -22.06 31.97 29.49
CA VAL A 138 -22.14 32.94 28.40
C VAL A 138 -23.25 33.96 28.66
N SER A 139 -24.38 33.54 29.21
CA SER A 139 -25.56 34.38 29.39
C SER A 139 -25.72 34.94 30.81
N GLU A 140 -25.21 34.24 31.81
CA GLU A 140 -25.29 34.68 33.21
C GLU A 140 -24.17 35.66 33.58
N GLN A 141 -24.54 36.75 34.23
CA GLN A 141 -23.56 37.68 34.78
C GLN A 141 -22.91 37.09 36.04
N ALA A 142 -21.58 37.19 36.13
CA ALA A 142 -20.86 36.74 37.31
C ALA A 142 -21.35 37.48 38.57
N ILE A 143 -21.61 36.72 39.62
CA ILE A 143 -21.89 37.26 40.95
C ILE A 143 -20.58 37.80 41.50
N THR A 144 -20.53 39.12 41.66
CA THR A 144 -19.38 39.86 42.17
C THR A 144 -19.83 40.77 43.30
N PHE A 145 -18.88 41.24 44.10
CA PHE A 145 -19.18 42.26 45.13
C PHE A 145 -19.99 43.44 44.59
N TRP A 146 -19.71 43.88 43.35
CA TRP A 146 -20.39 45.01 42.71
C TRP A 146 -21.82 44.68 42.27
N SER A 147 -22.08 43.47 41.76
CA SER A 147 -23.44 43.07 41.37
C SER A 147 -24.37 42.94 42.57
N ASP A 148 -23.85 42.63 43.75
CA ASP A 148 -24.66 42.55 44.98
C ASP A 148 -24.91 43.93 45.62
N ASN A 149 -24.00 44.88 45.42
CA ASN A 149 -24.02 46.17 46.12
C ASN A 149 -24.40 47.37 45.23
N TYR A 150 -24.81 47.16 43.97
CA TYR A 150 -25.07 48.26 43.02
C TYR A 150 -26.03 49.34 43.54
N GLN A 151 -26.98 49.01 44.43
CA GLN A 151 -27.91 49.97 45.03
C GLN A 151 -27.27 50.90 46.07
N LYS A 152 -26.16 50.47 46.69
CA LYS A 152 -25.46 51.19 47.77
C LYS A 152 -24.26 51.99 47.26
N VAL A 153 -23.81 51.73 46.04
CA VAL A 153 -22.62 52.36 45.45
C VAL A 153 -22.99 53.76 44.95
N GLN A 154 -22.17 54.75 45.30
CA GLN A 154 -22.30 56.15 44.88
C GLN A 154 -21.21 56.52 43.86
N GLY A 155 -21.41 57.58 43.09
CA GLY A 155 -20.44 58.07 42.09
C GLY A 155 -20.41 57.30 40.77
N VAL A 156 -21.37 56.39 40.56
CA VAL A 156 -21.58 55.66 39.31
C VAL A 156 -22.82 56.17 38.59
N THR A 157 -22.93 55.91 37.28
CA THR A 157 -24.15 56.21 36.53
C THR A 157 -25.32 55.40 37.09
N ALA A 158 -26.49 56.03 37.19
CA ALA A 158 -27.72 55.37 37.64
C ALA A 158 -28.06 54.12 36.82
N VAL A 159 -28.41 53.05 37.54
CA VAL A 159 -28.76 51.76 36.95
C VAL A 159 -30.08 51.85 36.20
N LYS A 160 -30.06 51.61 34.88
CA LYS A 160 -31.26 51.55 34.03
C LYS A 160 -31.86 50.15 33.93
N SER A 161 -31.06 49.10 34.11
CA SER A 161 -31.46 47.70 33.94
C SER A 161 -30.85 46.80 35.01
N MET A 162 -31.66 45.95 35.65
CA MET A 162 -31.19 45.01 36.67
C MET A 162 -30.16 44.00 36.12
N ASN A 163 -30.28 43.60 34.86
CA ASN A 163 -29.40 42.59 34.24
C ASN A 163 -28.02 43.15 33.85
N SER A 164 -27.79 44.45 33.97
CA SER A 164 -26.50 45.08 33.66
C SER A 164 -26.39 46.41 34.41
N PRO A 165 -26.08 46.38 35.72
CA PRO A 165 -26.12 47.59 36.55
C PRO A 165 -25.06 48.63 36.14
N PHE A 166 -23.90 48.20 35.68
CA PHE A 166 -22.76 49.09 35.35
C PHE A 166 -22.59 49.32 33.84
N LYS A 167 -23.67 49.35 33.07
CA LYS A 167 -23.60 49.64 31.64
C LYS A 167 -23.12 51.07 31.41
N ARG A 168 -22.12 51.26 30.53
CA ARG A 168 -21.60 52.59 30.18
C ARG A 168 -22.73 53.47 29.65
N ASN A 169 -22.86 54.65 30.23
CA ASN A 169 -23.76 55.70 29.78
C ASN A 169 -22.90 56.93 29.47
N ALA A 170 -23.03 57.44 28.25
CA ALA A 170 -22.32 58.62 27.79
C ALA A 170 -23.26 59.78 27.43
N THR A 171 -24.57 59.68 27.71
CA THR A 171 -25.59 60.64 27.25
C THR A 171 -25.22 62.09 27.58
N PHE A 172 -24.64 62.35 28.75
CA PHE A 172 -24.18 63.68 29.14
C PHE A 172 -22.96 64.18 28.35
N SER A 173 -22.04 63.29 27.99
CA SER A 173 -20.79 63.61 27.28
C SER A 173 -20.88 63.49 25.75
N THR A 174 -21.98 62.92 25.23
CA THR A 174 -22.20 62.80 23.78
C THR A 174 -22.38 64.19 23.17
N PRO A 175 -21.61 64.57 22.13
CA PRO A 175 -21.80 65.84 21.42
C PRO A 175 -23.23 65.98 20.90
N ILE A 176 -23.74 67.22 20.86
CA ILE A 176 -25.14 67.52 20.49
C ILE A 176 -25.50 66.98 19.10
N ALA A 177 -24.53 66.99 18.16
CA ALA A 177 -24.73 66.49 16.79
C ALA A 177 -25.03 64.98 16.72
N ASP A 178 -24.67 64.21 17.75
CA ASP A 178 -24.75 62.74 17.77
C ASP A 178 -25.83 62.22 18.74
N GLN A 179 -26.66 63.10 19.31
CA GLN A 179 -27.75 62.70 20.20
C GLN A 179 -28.91 62.07 19.39
N LEU A 180 -29.30 60.84 19.74
CA LEU A 180 -30.32 60.05 19.04
C LEU A 180 -31.72 60.11 19.68
N ASP A 181 -31.86 60.71 20.86
CA ASP A 181 -33.14 60.80 21.57
C ASP A 181 -33.89 62.11 21.20
N PRO A 182 -35.19 62.07 20.84
CA PRO A 182 -36.01 63.26 20.74
C PRO A 182 -36.16 63.92 22.11
N LEU A 183 -35.87 65.22 22.19
CA LEU A 183 -36.15 66.08 23.35
C LEU A 183 -37.67 66.29 23.48
N ASP A 184 -38.41 65.28 23.94
CA ASP A 184 -39.81 65.43 24.35
C ASP A 184 -39.90 65.38 25.88
N GLU A 185 -40.01 66.54 26.50
CA GLU A 185 -40.97 66.87 27.58
C GLU A 185 -40.96 68.40 27.80
N PRO A 186 -42.12 69.01 28.13
CA PRO A 186 -42.43 70.40 27.84
C PRO A 186 -41.77 71.37 28.81
N MET A 187 -41.30 72.49 28.28
CA MET A 187 -40.98 73.67 29.10
C MET A 187 -42.24 74.15 29.84
N GLN A 188 -42.34 73.83 31.13
CA GLN A 188 -43.14 74.66 32.04
C GLN A 188 -42.32 75.91 32.35
N SER A 189 -42.59 76.96 31.57
CA SER A 189 -42.13 78.31 31.82
C SER A 189 -42.62 78.78 33.19
N LEU A 190 -41.68 79.09 34.10
CA LEU A 190 -41.96 80.01 35.20
C LEU A 190 -42.22 81.39 34.58
N SER A 191 -43.48 81.83 34.57
CA SER A 191 -43.83 83.24 34.45
C SER A 191 -43.95 83.82 35.85
N GLU A 192 -43.28 84.94 36.09
CA GLU A 192 -43.37 85.76 37.29
C GLU A 192 -44.82 86.20 37.59
N ASN A 193 -45.26 85.98 38.82
CA ASN A 193 -45.92 86.93 39.73
C ASN A 193 -46.11 86.30 41.12
#